data_AF-A0A2V3IG58-F1
#
_entry.id   AF-A0A2V3IG58-F1
#
_cell.length_a   1.000
_cell.length_b   1.000
_cell.length_c   1.000
_cell.angle_alpha   90.00
_cell.angle_beta   90.00
_cell.angle_gamma   90.00
#
_symmetry.space_group_name_H-M   'P 1'
#
loop_
_entity.id
_entity.type
_entity.pdbx_description
1 polymer ?
#
loop_
_entity_poly.entity_id
_entity_poly.type
_entity_poly.pdbx_seq_one_letter_code
_entity_poly.pdbx_strand_id
1 'polypeptide(L)' 'MGALLTGTVIFLVLGLLSYFIVSAIYRNDKDAQALGQLSVVLATVCMFIMWATCYLHQLHPLVRPIKGVH' A
#
# COMPACT_ATOMS: atom_id res chain seq x y z
N MET A 1 -1.67 2.11 17.53
CA MET A 1 -0.24 1.91 17.19
C MET A 1 0.01 0.55 16.53
N GLY A 2 -0.44 -0.56 17.12
CA GLY A 2 -0.20 -1.91 16.59
C GLY A 2 -0.61 -2.11 15.12
N ALA A 3 -1.86 -1.81 14.76
CA ALA A 3 -2.32 -2.03 13.38
C ALA A 3 -1.63 -1.13 12.34
N LEU A 4 -1.19 0.09 12.73
CA LEU A 4 -0.41 0.96 11.84
C LEU A 4 0.94 0.31 11.51
N LEU A 5 1.66 -0.15 12.53
CA LEU A 5 2.93 -0.88 12.37
C LEU A 5 2.76 -2.15 11.54
N THR A 6 1.74 -2.96 11.86
CA THR A 6 1.47 -4.19 11.11
C THR A 6 1.18 -3.90 9.64
N GLY A 7 0.35 -2.90 9.34
CA GLY A 7 0.04 -2.52 7.96
C GLY A 7 1.26 -1.98 7.22
N THR A 8 2.07 -1.13 7.85
CA THR A 8 3.32 -0.63 7.25
C THR A 8 4.26 -1.77 6.90
N VAL A 9 4.46 -2.74 7.80
CA VAL A 9 5.31 -3.91 7.54
C VAL A 9 4.76 -4.75 6.39
N ILE A 10 3.45 -5.00 6.34
CA ILE A 10 2.82 -5.76 5.24
C ILE A 10 3.05 -5.09 3.89
N PHE A 11 2.78 -3.78 3.79
CA PHE A 11 2.98 -3.04 2.53
C PHE A 11 4.46 -3.00 2.12
N LEU A 12 5.38 -2.90 3.08
CA LEU A 12 6.82 -2.96 2.82
C LEU A 12 7.23 -4.33 2.25
N VAL A 13 6.79 -5.43 2.88
CA VAL A 13 7.10 -6.79 2.44
C VAL A 13 6.50 -7.07 1.06
N LEU A 14 5.24 -6.70 0.84
CA LEU A 14 4.58 -6.88 -0.45
C LEU A 14 5.25 -6.05 -1.56
N GLY A 15 5.62 -4.80 -1.27
CA GLY A 15 6.34 -3.94 -2.22
C GLY A 15 7.72 -4.49 -2.58
N LEU A 16 8.48 -4.95 -1.60
CA LEU A 16 9.80 -5.58 -1.84
C LEU A 16 9.66 -6.87 -2.65
N LEU A 17 8.75 -7.75 -2.27
CA LEU A 17 8.51 -9.01 -3.00
C LEU A 17 8.12 -8.75 -4.46
N SER A 18 7.17 -7.85 -4.69
CA SER A 18 6.73 -7.52 -6.05
C SER A 18 7.83 -6.86 -6.88
N TYR A 19 8.70 -6.03 -6.27
CA TYR A 19 9.88 -5.48 -6.95
C TYR A 19 10.84 -6.56 -7.44
N PHE A 20 11.15 -7.56 -6.60
CA PHE A 20 12.02 -8.68 -6.98
C PHE A 20 11.36 -9.58 -8.03
N ILE A 21 10.06 -9.83 -7.94
CA ILE A 21 9.31 -10.64 -8.91
C ILE A 21 9.36 -9.98 -10.29
N VAL A 22 9.07 -8.67 -10.40
CA VAL A 22 9.15 -7.94 -11.67
C VAL A 22 10.57 -7.95 -12.23
N SER A 23 11.57 -7.80 -11.35
CA SER A 23 12.99 -7.87 -11.74
C SER A 23 13.38 -9.25 -12.30
N ALA A 24 12.79 -10.32 -11.77
CA ALA A 24 13.02 -11.69 -12.24
C ALA A 24 12.31 -11.96 -13.58
N ILE A 25 11.08 -11.48 -13.75
CA ILE A 25 10.28 -11.68 -14.97
C ILE A 25 10.91 -10.93 -16.17
N TYR A 26 11.25 -9.66 -16.00
CA TYR A 26 11.75 -8.81 -17.08
C TYR A 26 13.28 -8.77 -17.18
N ARG A 27 14.00 -9.76 -16.63
CA ARG A 27 15.47 -9.79 -16.58
C ARG A 27 16.16 -9.58 -17.94
N ASN A 28 15.52 -9.98 -19.03
CA ASN A 28 16.07 -9.89 -20.39
C ASN A 28 15.73 -8.55 -21.08
N ASP A 29 14.76 -7.80 -20.58
CA ASP A 29 14.30 -6.53 -21.14
C ASP A 29 14.42 -5.43 -20.07
N LYS A 30 15.48 -4.64 -20.18
CA LYS A 30 15.82 -3.62 -19.18
C LYS A 30 14.83 -2.45 -19.16
N ASP A 31 14.21 -2.12 -20.29
CA ASP A 31 13.26 -1.01 -20.36
C ASP A 31 11.93 -1.43 -19.73
N ALA A 32 11.45 -2.63 -20.05
CA ALA A 32 10.28 -3.20 -19.40
C ALA A 32 10.50 -3.42 -17.89
N GLN A 33 11.70 -3.85 -17.50
CA GLN A 33 12.08 -4.00 -16.09
C GLN A 33 12.03 -2.67 -15.34
N ALA A 34 12.65 -1.62 -15.89
CA ALA A 34 12.68 -0.29 -15.25
C ALA A 34 11.27 0.28 -15.09
N LEU A 35 10.44 0.18 -16.14
CA LEU A 35 9.04 0.62 -16.09
C LEU A 35 8.23 -0.17 -15.06
N GLY A 36 8.39 -1.50 -15.03
CA GLY A 36 7.70 -2.36 -14.07
C GLY A 36 8.11 -2.06 -12.62
N GLN A 37 9.40 -1.87 -12.37
CA GLN A 37 9.93 -1.52 -11.06
C GLN A 37 9.38 -0.18 -10.55
N LEU A 38 9.40 0.85 -11.41
CA LEU A 38 8.80 2.15 -11.10
C LEU A 38 7.32 2.04 -10.79
N SER A 39 6.58 1.28 -11.61
CA SER A 39 5.14 1.08 -11.45
C SER A 39 4.80 0.40 -10.12
N VAL A 40 5.56 -0.63 -9.73
CA VAL A 40 5.39 -1.34 -8.46
C VAL A 40 5.64 -0.42 -7.27
N VAL A 41 6.73 0.35 -7.29
CA VAL A 41 7.05 1.29 -6.21
C VAL A 41 5.96 2.35 -6.07
N LEU A 42 5.54 2.95 -7.19
CA LEU A 42 4.52 3.99 -7.20
C LEU A 42 3.16 3.47 -6.70
N ALA A 43 2.75 2.29 -7.18
CA ALA A 43 1.51 1.65 -6.74
C ALA A 43 1.54 1.33 -5.24
N THR A 44 2.64 0.77 -4.74
CA THR A 44 2.80 0.43 -3.31
C THR A 44 2.68 1.66 -2.42
N VAL A 45 3.36 2.75 -2.78
CA VAL A 45 3.32 4.02 -2.01
C VAL A 45 1.91 4.61 -2.04
N CYS A 46 1.27 4.65 -3.21
CA CYS A 46 -0.06 5.24 -3.36
C CYS A 46 -1.13 4.47 -2.56
N MET A 47 -1.12 3.14 -2.66
CA MET A 47 -2.03 2.28 -1.90
C MET A 47 -1.77 2.37 -0.39
N PHE A 48 -0.51 2.44 0.04
CA PHE A 48 -0.16 2.60 1.45
C PHE A 48 -0.67 3.92 2.02
N ILE A 49 -0.47 5.05 1.32
CA ILE A 49 -0.94 6.36 1.77
C ILE A 49 -2.47 6.38 1.90
N MET A 50 -3.19 5.84 0.91
CA MET A 50 -4.64 5.75 0.95
C MET A 50 -5.11 4.94 2.17
N TRP A 51 -4.54 3.75 2.39
CA TRP A 51 -4.89 2.91 3.53
C TRP A 51 -4.56 3.58 4.86
N ALA A 52 -3.36 4.17 5.00
CA ALA A 52 -2.92 4.84 6.22
C ALA A 52 -3.84 6.02 6.56
N THR A 53 -4.26 6.78 5.54
CA THR A 53 -5.17 7.92 5.72
C THR A 53 -6.54 7.46 6.20
N CYS A 54 -7.13 6.43 5.60
CA CYS A 54 -8.40 5.87 6.04
C CYS A 54 -8.34 5.37 7.50
N TYR A 55 -7.26 4.67 7.86
CA TYR A 55 -7.08 4.16 9.22
C TYR A 55 -6.91 5.29 10.25
N LEU A 56 -6.09 6.31 9.94
CA LEU A 56 -5.86 7.46 10.83
C LEU A 56 -7.13 8.28 11.07
N HIS A 57 -7.97 8.48 10.05
CA HIS A 57 -9.25 9.19 10.21
C HIS A 57 -10.22 8.49 11.17
N GLN A 58 -10.13 7.15 11.28
CA GLN A 58 -11.01 6.36 12.14
C GLN A 58 -10.48 6.15 13.57
N LEU A 59 -9.21 6.48 13.84
CA LEU A 59 -8.57 6.24 15.13
C LEU A 59 -9.18 7.07 16.28
N HIS A 60 -9.52 8.33 15.99
CA HIS A 60 -10.17 9.24 16.94
C HIS A 60 -11.29 10.03 16.24
N PRO A 61 -12.46 9.40 15.99
CA PRO A 61 -13.51 10.00 15.19
C PRO A 61 -14.22 11.12 15.98
N LEU A 62 -14.31 12.30 15.37
CA LEU A 62 -15.08 13.43 15.90
C LEU A 62 -16.58 13.29 15.63
N VAL A 63 -16.93 12.62 14.54
CA VAL A 63 -18.31 12.37 14.12
C VAL A 63 -18.62 10.90 14.34
N ARG A 64 -19.74 10.59 14.99
CA ARG A 64 -20.25 9.23 15.16
C ARG A 64 -21.47 9.02 14.27
N PRO A 65 -21.67 7.81 13.73
CA PRO A 65 -22.85 7.52 12.93
C PRO A 65 -24.12 7.66 13.78
N ILE A 66 -25.11 8.39 13.27
CA ILE A 66 -26.46 8.48 13.84
C ILE A 66 -27.29 7.38 13.18
N LYS A 67 -27.78 6.44 13.97
CA LYS A 67 -28.67 5.39 13.46
C LYS A 67 -30.04 6.03 13.18
N GLY A 68 -30.52 5.95 11.94
CA GLY A 68 -31.92 6.27 11.63
C GLY A 68 -32.85 5.28 12.32
N VAL A 69 -33.98 5.75 12.81
CA VAL A 69 -35.02 4.90 13.42
C VAL A 69 -35.70 4.10 12.31
N HIS A 70 -35.24 2.86 12.13
CA HIS A 70 -35.95 1.79 11.40
C HIS A 70 -35.88 0.52 12.24
#